data_AF-D4BNR9-F1
#
_entry.id   AF-D4BNR9-F1
#
_cell.length_a   1.000
_cell.length_b   1.000
_cell.length_c   1.000
_cell.angle_alpha   90.00
_cell.angle_beta   90.00
_cell.angle_gamma   90.00
#
_symmetry.space_group_name_H-M   'P 1'
#
loop_
_entity.id
_entity.type
_entity.pdbx_description
1 polymer ?
#
loop_
_entity_poly.entity_id
_entity_poly.type
_entity_poly.pdbx_seq_one_letter_code
_entity_poly.pdbx_strand_id
1 'polypeptide(L)' 'MTTSPLSDAIAADLKTYGMRFIGTTIVYAYLQSIGVLNAHEPGCFLHRER' A
#
# COMPACT_ATOMS: atom_id res chain seq x y z
N MET A 1 -2.11 5.43 -9.47
CA MET A 1 -1.78 6.16 -8.22
C MET A 1 -0.72 5.37 -7.46
N THR A 2 0.21 6.05 -6.78
CA THR A 2 1.35 5.43 -6.06
C THR A 2 1.32 5.69 -4.56
N THR A 3 0.21 6.25 -4.06
CA THR A 3 -0.09 6.53 -2.65
C THR A 3 -1.60 6.41 -2.42
N SER A 4 -2.02 6.28 -1.16
CA SER A 4 -3.41 6.34 -0.73
C SER A 4 -3.52 6.93 0.69
N PRO A 5 -4.71 7.41 1.11
CA PRO A 5 -4.91 7.89 2.49
C PRO A 5 -4.54 6.83 3.54
N LEU A 6 -4.77 5.55 3.23
CA LEU A 6 -4.37 4.45 4.09
C LEU A 6 -2.85 4.30 4.18
N SER A 7 -2.12 4.38 3.06
CA SER A 7 -0.65 4.28 3.08
C SER A 7 -0.01 5.48 3.76
N ASP A 8 -0.62 6.67 3.65
CA ASP A 8 -0.17 7.88 4.35
C ASP A 8 -0.29 7.73 5.87
N ALA A 9 -1.46 7.27 6.35
CA ALA A 9 -1.69 7.03 7.77
C ALA A 9 -0.74 5.99 8.35
N ILE A 10 -0.60 4.83 7.69
CA ILE A 10 0.29 3.77 8.15
C ILE A 10 1.76 4.23 8.10
N ALA A 11 2.19 4.94 7.06
CA ALA A 11 3.54 5.46 6.98
C ALA A 11 3.84 6.46 8.11
N ALA A 12 2.87 7.28 8.51
CA ALA A 12 3.01 8.17 9.67
C ALA A 12 3.16 7.37 10.97
N ASP A 13 2.28 6.40 11.22
CA ASP A 13 2.30 5.58 12.42
C ASP A 13 3.61 4.80 12.54
N LEU A 14 4.05 4.13 11.47
CA LEU A 14 5.30 3.36 11.47
C LEU A 14 6.53 4.23 11.74
N LYS A 15 6.54 5.50 11.30
CA LYS A 15 7.60 6.45 11.67
C LYS A 15 7.58 6.76 13.17
N THR A 16 6.41 6.86 13.80
CA THR A 16 6.31 7.07 15.26
C THR A 16 6.83 5.87 16.05
N TYR A 17 6.66 4.65 15.53
CA TYR A 17 7.27 3.42 16.07
C TYR A 17 8.76 3.28 15.78
N GLY A 18 9.39 4.29 15.15
CA GLY A 18 10.83 4.33 14.91
C GLY A 18 11.31 3.62 13.64
N MET A 19 10.39 3.15 12.78
CA MET A 19 10.77 2.58 11.50
C MET A 19 11.36 3.65 10.57
N ARG A 20 12.40 3.26 9.83
CA ARG A 20 13.09 4.11 8.85
C ARG A 20 12.82 3.60 7.44
N PHE A 21 12.99 4.50 6.47
CA PHE A 21 12.78 4.19 5.05
C PHE A 21 11.34 3.72 4.74
N ILE A 22 10.36 4.29 5.46
CA ILE A 22 8.93 3.92 5.37
C ILE A 22 8.10 5.08 4.81
N GLY A 23 8.39 5.47 3.56
CA GLY A 23 7.61 6.47 2.85
C GLY A 23 6.24 5.95 2.43
N THR A 24 5.28 6.84 2.16
CA THR A 24 3.91 6.44 1.75
C THR A 24 3.90 5.55 0.51
N THR A 25 4.76 5.80 -0.48
CA THR A 25 4.88 4.95 -1.68
C THR A 25 5.38 3.55 -1.35
N ILE A 26 6.31 3.42 -0.40
CA ILE A 26 6.82 2.11 0.06
C ILE A 26 5.70 1.34 0.76
N VAL A 27 4.97 2.01 1.65
CA VAL A 27 3.82 1.41 2.33
C VAL A 27 2.73 1.03 1.34
N TYR A 28 2.41 1.87 0.37
CA TYR A 28 1.42 1.59 -0.67
C TYR A 28 1.79 0.32 -1.46
N ALA A 29 3.03 0.22 -1.93
CA ALA A 29 3.53 -0.98 -2.62
C ALA A 29 3.51 -2.23 -1.71
N TYR A 30 3.86 -2.08 -0.44
CA TYR A 30 3.79 -3.16 0.54
C TYR A 30 2.35 -3.65 0.72
N LEU A 31 1.38 -2.75 0.89
CA LEU A 31 -0.04 -3.08 1.04
C LEU A 31 -0.61 -3.79 -0.18
N GLN A 32 -0.15 -3.43 -1.39
CA GLN A 32 -0.46 -4.19 -2.61
C GLN A 32 0.12 -5.60 -2.56
N SER A 33 1.37 -5.73 -2.12
CA SER A 33 2.11 -7.01 -2.09
C SER A 33 1.53 -8.01 -1.10
N ILE A 34 1.02 -7.54 0.06
CA ILE A 34 0.39 -8.40 1.08
C ILE A 34 -1.13 -8.56 0.88
N GLY A 35 -1.70 -8.02 -0.20
CA GLY A 35 -3.11 -8.19 -0.55
C GLY A 35 -4.11 -7.35 0.25
N VAL A 36 -3.64 -6.34 0.99
CA VAL A 36 -4.53 -5.34 1.61
C VAL A 36 -5.17 -4.45 0.55
N LEU A 37 -4.40 -4.08 -0.47
CA LEU A 37 -4.88 -3.36 -1.64
C LEU A 37 -4.88 -4.30 -2.85
N ASN A 38 -6.05 -4.55 -3.44
CA ASN A 38 -6.12 -5.21 -4.72
C ASN A 38 -5.87 -4.18 -5.83
N ALA A 39 -4.66 -4.19 -6.39
CA ALA A 39 -4.27 -3.29 -7.47
C ALA A 39 -3.91 -4.02 -8.76
N HIS A 40 -4.44 -5.23 -8.96
CA HIS A 40 -4.35 -5.92 -10.24
C HIS A 40 -5.05 -5.07 -11.33
N GLU A 41 -4.42 -4.91 -12.49
CA GLU A 41 -4.99 -4.16 -13.61
C GLU A 41 -6.26 -4.83 -14.15
N PRO A 42 -7.20 -4.04 -14.72
CA PRO A 42 -8.35 -4.59 -15.44
C PRO A 42 -7.88 -5.54 -16.54
N GLY A 43 -8.38 -6.78 -16.54
CA GLY A 43 -7.98 -7.84 -17.48
C GLY A 43 -6.88 -8.77 -16.96
N CYS A 44 -6.29 -8.51 -15.79
CA CYS A 44 -5.47 -9.50 -15.11
C CYS A 44 -6.35 -10.68 -14.67
N PHE A 45 -5.89 -11.93 -14.87
CA PHE A 45 -6.63 -13.13 -14.44
C PHE A 45 -6.83 -13.24 -12.92
N LEU A 46 -6.08 -12.44 -12.14
CA LEU A 46 -6.21 -12.30 -10.69
C LEU A 46 -6.95 -11.01 -10.28
N HIS A 47 -7.40 -10.21 -11.24
CA HIS A 47 -8.25 -9.07 -10.94
C HIS A 47 -9.55 -9.57 -10.31
N ARG A 48 -9.86 -9.03 -9.13
CA ARG A 48 -11.07 -9.37 -8.38
C ARG A 48 -11.74 -8.06 -8.01
N GLU A 49 -12.92 -7.83 -8.56
CA GLU A 49 -13.81 -6.79 -8.07
C GLU A 49 -14.18 -7.17 -6.63
N ARG A 50 -13.89 -6.27 -5.70
CA ARG A 50 -14.06 -6.49 -4.27
C ARG A 50 -14.99 -5.44 -3.70
#